data_AF-A0A9D7W720-F1
#
_entry.id   AF-A0A9D7W720-F1
#
_cell.length_a   1.000
_cell.length_b   1.000
_cell.length_c   1.000
_cell.angle_alpha   90.00
_cell.angle_beta   90.00
_cell.angle_gamma   90.00
#
_symmetry.space_group_name_H-M   'P 1'
#
loop_
_entity.id
_entity.type
_entity.pdbx_description
1 polymer ?
#
loop_
_entity_poly.entity_id
_entity_poly.type
_entity_poly.pdbx_seq_one_letter_code
_entity_poly.pdbx_strand_id
1 'polypeptide(L)'
;MTTRALPHLWLTVATLMLVFLVSCRRPYPQLPREQLNLIQGIRTAANTRSKQRVDAVKQVIKKSIAAGEIPPETQQILEDLLKDCSNENYNKAERKCVLLLKDQLRQ
;
A
#
# COMPACT_ATOMS: atom_id res chain seq x y z
N MET A 1 -34.01 18.37 38.46
CA MET A 1 -33.97 17.71 37.13
C MET A 1 -32.53 17.27 36.88
N THR A 2 -32.20 16.01 37.16
CA THR A 2 -30.89 15.42 36.88
C THR A 2 -30.90 14.86 35.47
N THR A 3 -30.21 15.52 34.55
CA THR A 3 -29.98 15.04 33.18
C THR A 3 -29.16 13.77 33.24
N ARG A 4 -29.81 12.61 33.12
CA ARG A 4 -29.15 11.34 32.84
C ARG A 4 -28.54 11.42 31.45
N ALA A 5 -27.25 11.74 31.36
CA ALA A 5 -26.51 11.61 30.12
C ALA A 5 -26.53 10.14 29.71
N LEU A 6 -27.18 9.84 28.57
CA LEU A 6 -27.26 8.48 28.06
C LEU A 6 -25.83 7.96 27.77
N PRO A 7 -25.40 6.85 28.37
CA PRO A 7 -24.04 6.31 28.19
C PRO A 7 -23.75 5.91 26.73
N HIS A 8 -24.80 5.70 25.93
CA HIS A 8 -24.72 5.32 24.52
C HIS A 8 -24.22 6.44 23.59
N LEU A 9 -24.40 7.72 23.99
CA LEU A 9 -23.92 8.87 23.20
C LEU A 9 -22.39 8.98 23.24
N TRP A 10 -21.80 8.69 24.41
CA TRP A 10 -20.34 8.71 24.58
C TRP A 10 -19.66 7.56 23.84
N LEU A 11 -20.28 6.37 23.84
CA LEU A 11 -19.75 5.19 23.15
C LEU A 11 -19.77 5.36 21.62
N THR A 12 -20.80 6.00 21.08
CA THR A 12 -20.92 6.30 19.64
C THR A 12 -19.92 7.36 19.20
N VAL A 13 -19.71 8.42 19.98
CA VAL A 13 -18.67 9.43 19.69
C VAL A 13 -17.27 8.82 19.77
N ALA A 14 -17.00 7.98 20.77
CA ALA A 14 -15.71 7.31 20.93
C ALA A 14 -15.41 6.38 19.74
N THR A 15 -16.39 5.57 19.31
CA THR A 15 -16.24 4.69 18.15
C THR A 15 -16.07 5.49 16.85
N LEU A 16 -16.80 6.60 16.67
CA LEU A 16 -16.65 7.46 15.50
C LEU A 16 -15.25 8.11 15.43
N MET A 17 -14.73 8.59 16.56
CA MET A 17 -13.37 9.14 16.67
C MET A 17 -12.29 8.08 16.40
N LEU A 18 -12.49 6.86 16.88
CA LEU A 18 -11.58 5.73 16.64
C LEU A 18 -11.54 5.36 15.15
N VAL A 19 -12.70 5.30 14.49
CA VAL A 19 -12.80 5.07 13.05
C VAL A 19 -12.11 6.20 12.26
N PHE A 20 -12.25 7.45 12.72
CA PHE A 20 -11.60 8.60 12.10
C PHE A 20 -10.07 8.57 12.24
N LEU A 21 -9.56 8.21 13.42
CA LEU A 21 -8.13 8.10 13.70
C LEU A 21 -7.46 6.94 12.94
N VAL A 22 -8.16 5.81 12.77
CA VAL A 22 -7.68 4.66 11.98
C VAL A 22 -7.67 4.97 10.47
N SER A 23 -8.49 5.92 10.02
CA SER A 23 -8.63 6.26 8.59
C SER A 23 -7.57 7.24 8.08
N CYS A 24 -6.75 7.84 8.94
CA CYS A 24 -5.65 8.73 8.54
C CYS A 24 -4.38 7.95 8.17
N ARG A 25 -4.47 7.14 7.10
CA ARG A 25 -3.30 6.50 6.50
C ARG A 25 -2.36 7.59 5.94
N ARG A 26 -1.08 7.58 6.34
CA ARG A 26 -0.07 8.48 5.74
C ARG A 26 0.06 8.19 4.23
N PRO A 27 0.11 9.23 3.37
CA PRO A 27 0.32 9.02 1.93
C PRO A 27 1.67 8.35 1.68
N TYR A 28 1.79 7.61 0.59
CA TYR A 28 3.10 7.11 0.16
C TYR A 28 4.03 8.29 -0.20
N PRO A 29 5.36 8.14 -0.06
CA PRO A 29 6.30 9.12 -0.58
C PRO A 29 6.15 9.27 -2.10
N GLN A 30 6.58 10.41 -2.64
CA GLN A 30 6.71 10.60 -4.08
C GLN A 30 7.89 9.78 -4.58
N LEU A 31 7.66 9.05 -5.67
CA LEU A 31 8.66 8.19 -6.28
C LEU A 31 8.99 8.65 -7.70
N PRO A 32 10.26 8.52 -8.13
CA PRO A 32 10.64 8.77 -9.51
C PRO A 32 9.94 7.79 -10.46
N ARG A 33 9.76 8.21 -11.72
CA ARG A 33 9.02 7.48 -12.75
C ARG A 33 9.49 6.03 -12.93
N GLU A 34 10.79 5.79 -12.83
CA GLU A 34 11.38 4.45 -12.98
C GLU A 34 10.89 3.49 -11.89
N GLN A 35 10.81 3.96 -10.64
CA GLN A 35 10.27 3.18 -9.53
C GLN A 35 8.76 2.98 -9.66
N LEU A 36 8.03 3.95 -10.21
CA LEU A 36 6.61 3.80 -10.52
C LEU A 36 6.34 2.72 -11.57
N ASN A 37 7.22 2.54 -12.55
CA ASN A 37 7.11 1.45 -13.52
C ASN A 37 7.20 0.08 -12.83
N LEU A 38 8.04 -0.05 -11.80
CA LEU A 38 8.11 -1.28 -11.00
C LEU A 38 6.78 -1.53 -10.27
N ILE A 39 6.19 -0.49 -9.67
CA ILE A 39 4.87 -0.59 -9.02
C ILE A 39 3.77 -0.99 -10.01
N GLN A 40 3.78 -0.43 -11.23
CA GLN A 40 2.84 -0.82 -12.29
C GLN A 40 3.05 -2.27 -12.73
N GLY A 41 4.30 -2.73 -12.80
CA GLY A 41 4.65 -4.12 -13.03
C GLY A 41 4.05 -5.05 -11.97
N ILE A 42 4.24 -4.72 -10.68
CA ILE A 42 3.65 -5.48 -9.57
C ILE A 42 2.12 -5.47 -9.66
N ARG A 43 1.50 -4.31 -9.89
CA ARG A 43 0.04 -4.20 -10.05
C ARG A 43 -0.47 -5.12 -11.16
N THR A 44 0.19 -5.12 -12.31
CA THR A 44 -0.19 -5.96 -13.45
C THR A 44 -0.04 -7.44 -13.12
N ALA A 45 1.05 -7.83 -12.46
CA ALA A 45 1.26 -9.20 -12.01
C ALA A 45 0.18 -9.63 -11.00
N ALA A 46 -0.19 -8.76 -10.06
CA ALA A 46 -1.23 -9.00 -9.07
C ALA A 46 -2.62 -9.11 -9.70
N ASN A 47 -3.01 -8.17 -10.56
CA ASN A 47 -4.30 -8.19 -11.26
C ASN A 47 -4.46 -9.46 -12.11
N THR A 48 -3.39 -9.89 -12.78
CA THR A 48 -3.41 -11.13 -13.58
C THR A 48 -3.15 -12.40 -12.78
N ARG A 49 -2.89 -12.28 -11.46
CA ARG A 49 -2.57 -13.39 -10.54
C ARG A 49 -1.48 -14.31 -11.08
N SER A 50 -0.53 -13.76 -11.85
CA SER A 50 0.47 -14.53 -12.58
C SER A 50 1.76 -14.61 -11.79
N LYS A 51 2.05 -15.79 -11.25
CA LYS A 51 3.31 -16.05 -10.52
C LYS A 51 4.55 -15.78 -11.38
N GLN A 52 4.52 -16.16 -12.65
CA GLN A 52 5.61 -15.88 -13.59
C GLN A 52 5.88 -14.38 -13.73
N ARG A 53 4.83 -13.54 -13.78
CA ARG A 53 4.99 -12.09 -13.83
C ARG A 53 5.51 -11.52 -12.51
N VAL A 54 5.07 -12.06 -11.38
CA VAL A 54 5.61 -11.68 -10.05
C VAL A 54 7.11 -11.99 -10.00
N ASP A 55 7.52 -13.18 -10.45
CA ASP A 55 8.92 -13.59 -10.45
C ASP A 55 9.78 -12.73 -11.39
N ALA A 56 9.27 -12.40 -12.58
CA ALA A 56 9.95 -11.49 -13.51
C ALA A 56 10.17 -10.10 -12.89
N VAL A 57 9.13 -9.52 -12.29
CA VAL A 57 9.23 -8.21 -11.62
C VAL A 57 10.17 -8.27 -10.42
N LYS A 58 10.15 -9.36 -9.64
CA LYS A 58 11.08 -9.59 -8.53
C LYS A 58 12.53 -9.64 -8.99
N GLN A 59 12.81 -10.24 -10.15
CA GLN A 59 14.17 -10.24 -10.73
C GLN A 59 14.61 -8.84 -11.15
N VAL A 60 13.73 -8.04 -11.76
CA VAL A 60 14.03 -6.64 -12.13
C VAL A 60 14.34 -5.83 -10.88
N ILE A 61 13.51 -5.92 -9.84
CA ILE A 61 13.72 -5.21 -8.57
C ILE A 61 15.06 -5.60 -7.95
N LYS A 62 15.41 -6.89 -7.90
CA LYS A 62 16.70 -7.34 -7.38
C LYS A 62 17.89 -6.73 -8.14
N LYS A 63 17.80 -6.63 -9.47
CA LYS A 63 18.86 -6.01 -10.29
C LYS A 63 18.98 -4.52 -10.00
N SER A 64 17.88 -3.79 -9.94
CA SER A 64 17.89 -2.35 -9.62
C SER A 64 18.36 -2.05 -8.20
N ILE A 65 18.07 -2.94 -7.23
CA ILE A 65 18.67 -2.85 -5.88
C ILE A 65 20.19 -3.03 -5.95
N ALA A 66 20.66 -4.06 -6.66
CA ALA A 66 22.10 -4.32 -6.81
C ALA A 66 22.84 -3.19 -7.54
N ALA A 67 22.15 -2.49 -8.45
CA ALA A 67 22.66 -1.32 -9.16
C ALA A 67 22.61 -0.02 -8.33
N GLY A 68 21.99 -0.03 -7.14
CA GLY A 68 21.86 1.17 -6.30
C GLY A 68 20.79 2.17 -6.76
N GLU A 69 19.90 1.76 -7.68
CA GLU A 69 18.86 2.62 -8.28
C GLU A 69 17.64 2.80 -7.36
N ILE A 70 17.49 1.93 -6.35
CA ILE A 70 16.35 1.91 -5.44
C ILE A 70 16.81 2.24 -4.02
N PRO A 71 16.37 3.37 -3.43
CA PRO A 71 16.73 3.73 -2.07
C PRO A 71 16.06 2.77 -1.07
N PRO A 72 16.64 2.56 0.13
CA PRO A 72 16.16 1.58 1.11
C PRO A 72 14.67 1.71 1.48
N GLU A 73 14.17 2.93 1.56
CA GLU A 73 12.75 3.21 1.84
C GLU A 73 11.81 2.64 0.76
N THR A 74 12.21 2.72 -0.52
CA THR A 74 11.43 2.19 -1.63
C THR A 74 11.56 0.68 -1.72
N GLN A 75 12.73 0.12 -1.35
CA GLN A 75 12.92 -1.33 -1.27
C GLN A 75 11.89 -1.94 -0.32
N GLN A 76 11.70 -1.35 0.87
CA GLN A 76 10.73 -1.84 1.85
C GLN A 76 9.28 -1.81 1.32
N ILE A 77 8.91 -0.76 0.57
CA ILE A 77 7.58 -0.66 -0.07
C ILE A 77 7.42 -1.78 -1.11
N LEU A 78 8.40 -1.98 -1.98
CA LEU A 78 8.37 -3.00 -3.03
C LEU A 78 8.31 -4.42 -2.44
N GLU A 79 9.07 -4.68 -1.39
CA GLU A 79 9.08 -5.96 -0.68
C GLU A 79 7.73 -6.26 -0.01
N ASP A 80 7.10 -5.28 0.63
CA ASP A 80 5.76 -5.46 1.22
C ASP A 80 4.71 -5.81 0.16
N LEU A 81 4.75 -5.14 -1.00
CA LEU A 81 3.86 -5.46 -2.13
C LEU A 81 4.13 -6.86 -2.69
N LEU A 82 5.39 -7.24 -2.88
CA LEU A 82 5.76 -8.57 -3.36
C LEU A 82 5.44 -9.67 -2.35
N LYS A 83 5.50 -9.38 -1.04
CA LYS A 83 5.13 -10.31 0.02
C LYS A 83 3.64 -10.64 -0.04
N ASP A 84 2.78 -9.65 -0.24
CA ASP A 84 1.36 -9.90 -0.46
C ASP A 84 1.12 -10.77 -1.71
N CYS A 85 1.81 -10.52 -2.83
CA CYS A 85 1.75 -11.39 -4.01
C CYS A 85 2.25 -12.82 -3.73
N SER A 86 3.35 -12.97 -2.99
CA SER A 86 3.95 -14.28 -2.67
C SER A 86 3.05 -15.13 -1.78
N ASN A 87 2.25 -14.47 -0.94
CA ASN A 87 1.23 -15.11 -0.10
C ASN A 87 -0.11 -15.28 -0.81
N GLU A 88 -0.15 -15.14 -2.15
CA GLU A 88 -1.35 -15.21 -3.00
C GLU A 88 -2.45 -14.20 -2.64
N ASN A 89 -2.12 -13.18 -1.85
CA ASN A 89 -3.00 -12.07 -1.49
C ASN A 89 -3.04 -11.01 -2.60
N TYR A 90 -3.28 -11.44 -3.84
CA TYR A 90 -3.19 -10.61 -5.04
C TYR A 90 -4.12 -9.39 -4.99
N ASN A 91 -5.36 -9.54 -4.50
CA ASN A 91 -6.30 -8.43 -4.38
C ASN A 91 -5.79 -7.34 -3.42
N LYS A 92 -5.08 -7.74 -2.35
CA LYS A 92 -4.49 -6.80 -1.39
C LYS A 92 -3.30 -6.08 -1.99
N ALA A 93 -2.41 -6.82 -2.67
CA ALA A 93 -1.26 -6.26 -3.37
C ALA A 93 -1.69 -5.24 -4.45
N GLU A 94 -2.68 -5.60 -5.27
CA GLU A 94 -3.21 -4.71 -6.30
C GLU A 94 -3.78 -3.42 -5.70
N ARG A 95 -4.62 -3.53 -4.66
CA ARG A 95 -5.21 -2.36 -3.98
C ARG A 95 -4.13 -1.45 -3.41
N LYS A 96 -3.09 -2.00 -2.78
CA LYS A 96 -1.96 -1.21 -2.28
C LYS A 96 -1.23 -0.49 -3.42
N CYS A 97 -0.99 -1.16 -4.56
CA CYS A 97 -0.39 -0.53 -5.73
C CYS A 97 -1.26 0.61 -6.28
N VAL A 98 -2.58 0.42 -6.39
CA VAL A 98 -3.51 1.46 -6.85
C VAL A 98 -3.51 2.65 -5.90
N LEU A 99 -3.54 2.42 -4.59
CA LEU A 99 -3.46 3.48 -3.59
C LEU A 99 -2.14 4.27 -3.70
N LEU A 100 -1.02 3.57 -3.86
CA LEU A 100 0.29 4.19 -4.07
C LEU A 100 0.29 5.07 -5.32
N LEU A 101 -0.12 4.53 -6.46
CA LEU A 101 -0.17 5.26 -7.72
C LEU A 101 -1.11 6.47 -7.64
N LYS A 102 -2.22 6.35 -6.91
CA LYS A 102 -3.13 7.48 -6.66
C LYS A 102 -2.48 8.56 -5.80
N ASP A 103 -1.71 8.18 -4.77
CA ASP A 103 -0.99 9.14 -3.94
C ASP A 103 0.06 9.93 -4.72
N GLN A 104 0.63 9.36 -5.79
CA GLN A 104 1.56 10.08 -6.68
C GLN A 104 0.89 11.25 -7.41
N LEU A 105 -0.41 11.13 -7.73
CA LEU A 105 -1.18 12.15 -8.45
C LEU A 105 -1.66 13.32 -7.57
N ARG A 106 -1.42 13.26 -6.26
CA ARG A 106 -1.93 14.24 -5.28
C ARG A 106 -1.00 15.43 -5.04
N GLN A 107 0.05 15.58 -5.83
CA GLN A 107 0.97 16.72 -5.84
C GLN A 107 1.06 17.29 -7.25
#